data_AF-A0A968XT66-F1
#
_entry.id   AF-A0A968XT66-F1
#
_cell.length_a   1.000
_cell.length_b   1.000
_cell.length_c   1.000
_cell.angle_alpha   90.00
_cell.angle_beta   90.00
_cell.angle_gamma   90.00
#
_symmetry.space_group_name_H-M   'P 1'
#
loop_
_entity.id
_entity.type
_entity.pdbx_description
1 polymer ?
#
loop_
_entity_poly.entity_id
_entity_poly.type
_entity_poly.pdbx_seq_one_letter_code
_entity_poly.pdbx_strand_id
1 'polypeptide(L)' 'TFVLDDAMRDRMAALNPKASMRVANRLIEASDRNYWSPDEATLAALHAATDAIEDRLEGVGI' A
#
# COMPACT_ATOMS: atom_id res chain seq x y z
N THR A 1 -0.85 -1.15 10.83
CA THR A 1 -1.09 0.19 11.43
C THR A 1 -1.27 1.31 10.40
N PHE A 2 -0.69 1.28 9.19
CA PHE A 2 -1.01 2.23 8.10
C PHE A 2 -1.60 1.50 6.89
N VAL A 3 -0.87 1.39 5.77
CA VAL A 3 -1.35 0.72 4.53
C VAL A 3 -1.70 -0.76 4.71
N LEU A 4 -1.15 -1.42 5.73
CA LEU A 4 -1.44 -2.82 6.09
C LEU A 4 -2.71 -2.97 6.95
N ASP A 5 -3.26 -1.88 7.49
CA ASP A 5 -4.55 -1.89 8.19
C ASP A 5 -5.63 -1.45 7.20
N ASP A 6 -6.65 -2.27 6.99
CA ASP A 6 -7.65 -2.05 5.95
C ASP A 6 -8.41 -0.72 6.14
N ALA A 7 -8.88 -0.46 7.35
CA ALA A 7 -9.65 0.75 7.66
C ALA A 7 -8.80 2.02 7.50
N MET A 8 -7.53 1.97 7.93
CA MET A 8 -6.60 3.08 7.73
C MET A 8 -6.24 3.27 6.27
N ARG A 9 -6.02 2.18 5.52
CA ARG A 9 -5.75 2.23 4.07
C ARG A 9 -6.89 2.90 3.32
N ASP A 10 -8.14 2.53 3.60
CA ASP A 10 -9.33 3.14 2.99
C ASP A 10 -9.40 4.63 3.30
N ARG A 11 -9.15 5.01 4.56
CA ARG A 11 -9.12 6.42 4.97
C ARG A 11 -8.03 7.20 4.24
N MET A 12 -6.82 6.65 4.12
CA MET A 12 -5.71 7.30 3.44
C MET A 12 -5.99 7.45 1.93
N ALA A 13 -6.50 6.39 1.29
CA ALA A 13 -6.81 6.38 -0.13
C ALA A 13 -7.97 7.33 -0.48
N ALA A 14 -8.98 7.46 0.39
CA ALA A 14 -10.04 8.45 0.23
C ALA A 14 -9.55 9.89 0.38
N LEU A 15 -8.60 10.14 1.29
CA LEU A 15 -8.04 11.49 1.49
C LEU A 15 -7.08 11.89 0.36
N ASN A 16 -6.20 10.98 -0.06
CA ASN A 16 -5.26 11.19 -1.15
C ASN A 16 -4.70 9.85 -1.67
N PRO A 17 -5.25 9.31 -2.77
CA PRO A 17 -4.83 8.00 -3.30
C PRO A 17 -3.38 8.05 -3.83
N LYS A 18 -2.98 9.16 -4.47
CA LYS A 18 -1.62 9.35 -4.98
C LYS A 18 -0.56 9.39 -3.87
N ALA A 19 -0.86 10.04 -2.75
CA ALA A 19 0.05 10.04 -1.60
C ALA A 19 0.13 8.66 -0.95
N SER A 20 -1.00 7.96 -0.88
CA SER A 20 -1.08 6.60 -0.33
C SER A 20 -0.25 5.61 -1.15
N MET A 21 -0.32 5.67 -2.49
CA MET A 21 0.55 4.89 -3.39
C MET A 21 2.03 5.15 -3.11
N ARG A 22 2.44 6.41 -2.91
CA ARG A 22 3.85 6.73 -2.61
C ARG A 22 4.33 6.13 -1.29
N VAL A 23 3.46 6.03 -0.29
CA VAL A 23 3.80 5.38 0.99
C VAL A 23 3.98 3.88 0.78
N ALA A 24 3.05 3.23 0.09
CA ALA A 24 3.14 1.79 -0.20
C ALA A 24 4.41 1.46 -0.99
N ASN A 25 4.69 2.21 -2.07
CA ASN A 25 5.89 2.04 -2.87
C ASN A 25 7.19 2.24 -2.08
N ARG A 26 7.20 3.17 -1.10
CA ARG A 26 8.38 3.37 -0.25
C ARG A 26 8.66 2.18 0.66
N LEU A 27 7.61 1.51 1.15
CA LEU A 27 7.75 0.31 1.97
C LEU A 27 8.24 -0.88 1.13
N ILE A 28 7.75 -1.01 -0.10
CA ILE A 28 8.26 -2.01 -1.08
C ILE A 28 9.73 -1.72 -1.38
N GLU A 29 10.09 -0.48 -1.70
CA GLU A 29 11.48 -0.06 -1.94
C GLU A 29 12.38 -0.38 -0.73
N ALA A 30 11.90 -0.17 0.50
CA ALA A 30 12.65 -0.50 1.70
C ALA A 30 12.90 -2.01 1.83
N SER A 31 11.94 -2.85 1.41
CA SER A 31 12.10 -4.30 1.32
C SER A 31 13.12 -4.69 0.26
N ASP A 32 12.95 -4.21 -0.98
CA ASP A 32 13.83 -4.51 -2.11
C ASP A 32 15.30 -4.09 -1.88
N ARG A 33 15.49 -3.01 -1.12
CA ARG A 33 16.81 -2.47 -0.78
C ARG A 33 17.39 -3.01 0.52
N ASN A 34 16.74 -3.99 1.14
CA ASN A 34 17.15 -4.60 2.41
C ASN A 34 17.27 -3.60 3.58
N TYR A 35 16.50 -2.51 3.56
CA TYR A 35 16.36 -1.60 4.71
C TYR A 35 15.32 -2.07 5.72
N TRP A 36 14.41 -2.93 5.26
CA TRP A 36 13.38 -3.57 6.06
C TRP A 36 13.20 -5.00 5.53
N SER A 37 13.02 -5.97 6.42
CA SER A 37 12.85 -7.39 6.05
C SER A 37 11.57 -7.92 6.70
N PRO A 38 10.39 -7.59 6.15
CA PRO A 38 9.13 -8.16 6.61
C PRO A 38 9.09 -9.67 6.39
N ASP A 39 8.22 -10.37 7.12
CA ASP A 39 7.87 -11.73 6.74
C ASP A 39 7.10 -11.76 5.42
N GLU A 40 7.05 -12.94 4.81
CA GLU A 40 6.41 -13.15 3.50
C GLU A 40 4.94 -12.73 3.51
N ALA A 41 4.21 -13.01 4.60
CA ALA A 41 2.81 -12.66 4.74
C ALA A 41 2.62 -11.13 4.74
N THR A 42 3.48 -10.40 5.43
CA THR A 42 3.47 -8.94 5.49
C THR A 42 3.84 -8.32 4.14
N LEU A 43 4.82 -8.89 3.42
CA LEU A 43 5.19 -8.43 2.08
C LEU A 43 4.05 -8.67 1.08
N ALA A 44 3.43 -9.85 1.11
CA ALA A 44 2.27 -10.15 0.27
C ALA A 44 1.08 -9.21 0.57
N ALA A 45 0.79 -8.95 1.84
CA ALA A 45 -0.25 -8.00 2.24
C ALA A 45 0.07 -6.56 1.77
N LEU A 46 1.34 -6.16 1.74
CA LEU A 46 1.75 -4.86 1.22
C LEU A 46 1.53 -4.75 -0.30
N HIS A 47 1.83 -5.81 -1.06
CA HIS A 47 1.55 -5.83 -2.50
C HIS A 47 0.05 -5.74 -2.77
N ALA A 48 -0.77 -6.57 -2.11
CA ALA A 48 -2.22 -6.51 -2.25
C ALA A 48 -2.82 -5.13 -1.85
N ALA A 49 -2.27 -4.51 -0.80
CA ALA A 49 -2.65 -3.16 -0.40
C ALA A 49 -2.29 -2.11 -1.47
N THR A 50 -1.21 -2.32 -2.22
CA THR A 50 -0.77 -1.41 -3.28
C THR A 50 -1.71 -1.51 -4.48
N ASP A 51 -2.05 -2.73 -4.90
CA ASP A 51 -2.99 -3.00 -5.99
C ASP A 51 -4.37 -2.37 -5.72
N ALA A 52 -4.89 -2.52 -4.49
CA ALA A 52 -6.18 -1.92 -4.11
C ALA A 52 -6.19 -0.38 -4.15
N ILE A 53 -5.05 0.27 -3.87
CA ILE A 53 -4.93 1.73 -3.97
C ILE A 53 -4.80 2.13 -5.45
N GLU A 54 -4.13 1.33 -6.28
CA GLU A 54 -3.98 1.53 -7.72
C GLU A 54 -5.33 1.44 -8.44
N ASP A 55 -6.14 0.40 -8.19
CA ASP A 55 -7.50 0.28 -8.73
C ASP A 55 -8.32 1.54 -8.48
N ARG A 56 -8.25 2.08 -7.26
CA ARG A 56 -8.95 3.31 -6.87
C ARG A 56 -8.39 4.55 -7.57
N LEU A 57 -7.09 4.60 -7.83
CA LEU A 57 -6.44 5.71 -8.54
C LEU A 57 -6.83 5.70 -10.03
N GLU A 58 -6.93 4.52 -10.62
CA GLU A 58 -7.29 4.32 -12.03
C GLU A 58 -8.80 4.41 -12.26
N GLY A 59 -9.61 4.35 -11.19
CA GLY A 59 -11.07 4.41 -11.26
C GLY A 59 -11.69 3.07 -11.68
N VAL A 60 -10.97 1.96 -11.51
CA VAL A 60 -11.46 0.61 -11.74
C VAL A 60 -12.26 0.18 -10.51
N GLY A 61 -13.53 -0.20 -10.70
CA GLY A 61 -14.40 -0.68 -9.61
C GLY A 61 -15.32 0.37 -8.95
N ILE A 62 -15.58 1.51 -9.60
CA ILE A 62 -16.71 2.41 -9.27
C ILE A 62 -17.94 2.03 -10.10
#